data_AF-A0AAU7IZY6-F1
#
_entry.id   AF-A0AAU7IZY6-F1
#
_cell.length_a   1.000
_cell.length_b   1.000
_cell.length_c   1.000
_cell.angle_alpha   90.00
_cell.angle_beta   90.00
_cell.angle_gamma   90.00
#
_symmetry.space_group_name_H-M   'P 1'
#
loop_
_entity.id
_entity.type
_entity.pdbx_description
1 polymer ?
#
loop_
_entity_poly.entity_id
_entity_poly.type
_entity_poly.pdbx_seq_one_letter_code
_entity_poly.pdbx_strand_id
1 'polypeptide(L)'
;MLSAGCTPAPPAPPQPIVYNACPKVSRCPMPGSEPATNGDLSADIRRLEYALIACALQVETIKDCQDKLDAQTQEPASGIN
;
A
#
# COMPACT_ATOMS: atom_id res chain seq x y z
N MET A 1 43.77 -31.30 -34.23
CA MET A 1 43.37 -30.42 -33.11
C MET A 1 41.85 -30.29 -33.17
N LEU A 2 41.12 -30.90 -32.24
CA LEU A 2 39.66 -30.81 -32.15
C LEU A 2 39.31 -29.61 -31.28
N SER A 3 38.76 -28.56 -31.86
CA SER A 3 38.30 -27.37 -31.13
C SER A 3 36.96 -27.67 -30.48
N ALA A 4 36.91 -27.76 -29.16
CA ALA A 4 35.65 -27.78 -28.42
C ALA A 4 35.01 -26.38 -28.50
N GLY A 5 33.88 -26.26 -29.19
CA GLY A 5 33.09 -25.04 -29.22
C GLY A 5 32.26 -24.89 -27.95
N CYS A 6 32.33 -23.72 -27.29
CA CYS A 6 31.51 -23.42 -26.12
C CYS A 6 30.04 -23.23 -26.53
N THR A 7 29.14 -23.91 -25.84
CA THR A 7 27.70 -23.68 -25.97
C THR A 7 27.35 -22.33 -25.31
N PRO A 8 26.59 -21.43 -25.98
CA PRO A 8 26.13 -20.20 -25.37
C PRO A 8 25.29 -20.49 -24.12
N ALA A 9 25.48 -19.69 -23.08
CA ALA A 9 24.65 -19.77 -21.88
C ALA A 9 23.18 -19.46 -22.24
N PRO A 10 22.21 -20.14 -21.60
CA PRO A 10 20.80 -19.83 -21.78
C PRO A 10 20.51 -18.35 -21.47
N PRO A 11 19.57 -17.71 -22.18
CA PRO A 11 19.14 -16.35 -21.87
C PRO A 11 18.67 -16.23 -20.43
N ALA A 12 19.05 -15.14 -19.77
CA ALA A 12 18.57 -14.85 -18.43
C ALA A 12 17.04 -14.72 -18.42
N PRO A 13 16.36 -15.22 -17.38
CA PRO A 13 14.92 -15.01 -17.23
C PRO A 13 14.61 -13.51 -17.15
N PRO A 14 13.45 -13.08 -17.69
CA PRO A 14 13.05 -11.69 -17.63
C PRO A 14 12.89 -11.21 -16.19
N GLN A 15 13.32 -9.97 -15.94
CA GLN A 15 13.21 -9.35 -14.62
C GLN A 15 11.73 -9.04 -14.31
N PRO A 16 11.24 -9.27 -13.08
CA PRO A 16 9.90 -8.85 -12.70
C PRO A 16 9.80 -7.32 -12.64
N ILE A 17 8.74 -6.76 -13.22
CA ILE A 17 8.44 -5.32 -13.13
C ILE A 17 7.87 -5.06 -11.74
N VAL A 18 8.52 -4.17 -10.98
CA VAL A 18 8.03 -3.71 -9.67
C VAL A 18 7.28 -2.41 -9.88
N TYR A 19 5.96 -2.42 -9.66
CA TYR A 19 5.16 -1.19 -9.61
C TYR A 19 5.20 -0.60 -8.21
N ASN A 20 5.62 0.65 -8.10
CA ASN A 20 5.44 1.43 -6.88
C ASN A 20 3.95 1.83 -6.80
N ALA A 21 3.17 1.04 -6.08
CA ALA A 21 1.74 1.25 -5.92
C ALA A 21 1.39 1.60 -4.46
N CYS A 22 0.27 2.29 -4.27
CA CYS A 22 -0.24 2.57 -2.93
C CYS A 22 -0.80 1.32 -2.27
N PRO A 23 -0.81 1.24 -0.92
CA PRO A 23 -1.50 0.20 -0.20
C PRO A 23 -2.98 0.10 -0.64
N LYS A 24 -3.50 -1.12 -0.73
CA LYS A 24 -4.90 -1.33 -1.08
C LYS A 24 -5.81 -0.78 0.03
N VAL A 25 -6.84 -0.05 -0.35
CA VAL A 25 -7.89 0.39 0.58
C VAL A 25 -8.55 -0.83 1.23
N SER A 26 -8.55 -0.86 2.56
CA SER A 26 -9.31 -1.82 3.36
C SER A 26 -10.35 -1.11 4.20
N ARG A 27 -11.35 -1.86 4.68
CA ARG A 27 -12.30 -1.32 5.66
C ARG A 27 -11.57 -1.04 6.97
N CYS A 28 -11.92 0.07 7.61
CA CYS A 28 -11.50 0.33 8.96
C CYS A 28 -12.24 -0.59 9.94
N PRO A 29 -11.53 -1.36 10.77
CA PRO A 29 -12.18 -2.19 11.78
C PRO A 29 -12.75 -1.29 12.88
N MET A 30 -14.06 -1.26 13.02
CA MET A 30 -14.73 -0.58 14.14
C MET A 30 -15.11 -1.61 15.20
N PRO A 31 -14.79 -1.37 16.48
CA PRO A 31 -15.21 -2.27 17.55
C PRO A 31 -16.73 -2.24 17.69
N GLY A 32 -17.33 -3.40 17.97
CA GLY A 32 -18.72 -3.47 18.43
C GLY A 32 -18.86 -2.87 19.83
N SER A 33 -20.09 -2.56 20.23
CA SER A 33 -20.40 -1.99 21.54
C SER A 33 -21.70 -2.57 22.06
N GLU A 34 -21.65 -3.15 23.26
CA GLU A 34 -22.80 -3.70 23.99
C GLU A 34 -22.60 -3.42 25.49
N PRO A 35 -22.65 -2.15 25.92
CA PRO A 35 -22.30 -1.79 27.28
C PRO A 35 -23.43 -2.14 28.26
N ALA A 36 -23.09 -2.77 29.38
CA ALA A 36 -24.03 -3.06 30.47
C ALA A 36 -24.05 -1.94 31.52
N THR A 37 -22.96 -1.19 31.66
CA THR A 37 -22.81 -0.09 32.60
C THR A 37 -22.28 1.17 31.90
N ASN A 38 -22.41 2.32 32.57
CA ASN A 38 -21.78 3.56 32.10
C ASN A 38 -20.24 3.46 32.07
N GLY A 39 -19.66 2.59 32.88
CA GLY A 39 -18.22 2.27 32.84
C GLY A 39 -17.85 1.56 31.55
N ASP A 40 -18.63 0.53 31.17
CA ASP A 40 -18.45 -0.19 29.90
C ASP A 40 -18.63 0.74 28.70
N LEU A 41 -19.66 1.60 28.74
CA LEU A 41 -19.89 2.61 27.71
C LEU A 41 -18.69 3.55 27.56
N SER A 42 -18.13 4.02 28.68
CA SER A 42 -16.96 4.88 28.67
C SER A 42 -15.72 4.17 28.12
N ALA A 43 -15.57 2.88 28.37
CA ALA A 43 -14.51 2.06 27.80
C ALA A 43 -14.71 1.83 26.29
N ASP A 44 -15.95 1.56 25.86
CA ASP A 44 -16.33 1.41 24.45
C ASP A 44 -16.06 2.68 23.64
N ILE A 45 -16.42 3.85 24.19
CA ILE A 45 -16.14 5.15 23.55
C ILE A 45 -14.64 5.31 23.32
N ARG A 46 -13.81 5.07 24.34
CA ARG A 46 -12.34 5.18 24.19
C ARG A 46 -11.82 4.21 23.14
N ARG A 47 -12.30 2.96 23.13
CA ARG A 47 -11.92 1.96 22.11
C ARG A 47 -12.31 2.42 20.70
N LEU A 48 -13.50 2.98 20.54
CA LEU A 48 -13.96 3.54 19.27
C LEU A 48 -13.10 4.73 18.84
N GLU A 49 -12.77 5.66 19.75
CA GLU A 49 -11.88 6.79 19.48
C GLU A 49 -10.51 6.33 18.96
N TYR A 50 -9.91 5.33 19.60
CA TYR A 50 -8.65 4.75 19.11
C TYR A 50 -8.79 4.12 17.71
N ALA A 51 -9.88 3.39 17.45
CA ALA A 51 -10.13 2.79 16.14
C ALA A 51 -10.34 3.86 15.06
N LEU A 52 -11.00 4.97 15.39
CA LEU A 52 -11.19 6.11 14.50
C LEU A 52 -9.86 6.79 14.17
N ILE A 53 -9.00 7.01 15.16
CA ILE A 53 -7.66 7.57 14.95
C ILE A 53 -6.83 6.66 14.04
N ALA A 54 -6.82 5.35 14.31
CA ALA A 54 -6.10 4.38 13.48
C ALA A 54 -6.63 4.36 12.03
N CYS A 55 -7.95 4.44 11.86
CA CYS A 55 -8.59 4.53 10.56
C CYS A 55 -8.18 5.81 9.80
N ALA A 56 -8.21 6.97 10.47
CA ALA A 56 -7.82 8.24 9.87
C ALA A 56 -6.38 8.18 9.35
N LEU A 57 -5.44 7.68 10.17
CA LEU A 57 -4.04 7.50 9.77
C LEU A 57 -3.88 6.59 8.55
N GLN A 58 -4.66 5.50 8.48
CA GLN A 58 -4.64 4.60 7.33
C GLN A 58 -5.12 5.32 6.06
N VAL A 59 -6.25 6.05 6.15
CA VAL A 59 -6.84 6.77 5.02
C VAL A 59 -5.91 7.88 4.54
N GLU A 60 -5.34 8.67 5.46
CA GLU A 60 -4.37 9.73 5.15
C GLU A 60 -3.14 9.15 4.44
N THR A 61 -2.58 8.06 4.95
CA THR A 61 -1.41 7.41 4.32
C THR A 61 -1.71 6.96 2.88
N ILE A 62 -2.89 6.39 2.65
CA ILE A 62 -3.29 5.95 1.30
C ILE A 62 -3.50 7.16 0.39
N LYS A 63 -4.18 8.21 0.89
CA LYS A 63 -4.45 9.43 0.12
C LYS A 63 -3.17 10.16 -0.27
N ASP A 64 -2.23 10.32 0.67
CA ASP A 64 -0.92 10.94 0.41
C ASP A 64 -0.15 10.20 -0.67
N CYS A 65 -0.23 8.86 -0.67
CA CYS A 65 0.37 8.07 -1.72
C CYS A 65 -0.31 8.30 -3.07
N GLN A 66 -1.65 8.31 -3.10
CA GLN A 66 -2.42 8.54 -4.32
C GLN A 66 -2.11 9.92 -4.91
N ASP A 67 -2.05 10.96 -4.08
CA ASP A 67 -1.73 12.32 -4.52
C ASP A 67 -0.34 12.43 -5.15
N LYS A 68 0.64 11.72 -4.61
CA LYS A 68 2.00 11.67 -5.20
C LYS A 68 2.01 10.98 -6.55
N LEU A 69 1.28 9.87 -6.72
CA LEU A 69 1.20 9.16 -8.00
C LEU A 69 0.42 9.98 -9.04
N ASP A 70 -0.65 10.63 -8.64
CA ASP A 70 -1.44 11.50 -9.51
C ASP A 70 -0.61 12.70 -9.99
N ALA A 71 0.18 13.32 -9.10
CA ALA A 71 1.09 14.40 -9.46
C ALA A 71 2.17 13.96 -10.46
N GLN A 72 2.79 12.78 -10.27
CA GLN A 72 3.77 12.22 -11.21
C GLN A 72 3.17 11.89 -12.57
N THR A 73 1.90 11.46 -12.60
CA THR A 73 1.19 11.18 -13.85
C THR A 73 0.81 12.45 -14.60
N GLN A 74 0.67 13.57 -13.90
CA GLN A 74 0.37 14.89 -14.47
C GLN A 74 1.61 15.63 -14.97
N GLU A 75 2.82 15.25 -14.55
CA GLU A 75 4.03 15.75 -15.19
C GLU A 75 4.02 15.28 -16.66
N PRO A 76 4.08 16.20 -17.65
CA PRO A 76 4.16 15.79 -19.04
C PRO A 76 5.38 14.89 -19.18
N ALA A 77 5.26 13.81 -19.96
CA ALA A 77 6.37 12.94 -20.32
C ALA A 77 7.46 13.76 -21.05
N SER A 78 8.26 14.49 -20.28
CA SER A 78 9.38 15.28 -20.76
C SER A 78 10.55 14.31 -20.89
N GLY A 79 10.54 13.57 -21.98
CA GLY A 79 11.50 12.49 -22.18
C GLY A 79 11.34 11.75 -23.48
N ILE A 80 10.99 12.45 -24.56
CA ILE A 80 11.20 11.95 -25.92
C ILE A 80 11.74 13.12 -26.74
N ASN A 81 13.07 13.28 -26.73
CA ASN A 81 13.83 14.02 -27.73
C ASN A 81 14.55 13.01 -28.61
#